data_AF-A0A945RD71-F1
#
_entry.id   AF-A0A945RD71-F1
#
_cell.length_a   1.000
_cell.length_b   1.000
_cell.length_c   1.000
_cell.angle_alpha   90.00
_cell.angle_beta   90.00
_cell.angle_gamma   90.00
#
_symmetry.space_group_name_H-M   'P 1'
#
loop_
_entity.id
_entity.type
_entity.pdbx_description
1 polymer ?
#
loop_
_entity_poly.entity_id
_entity_poly.type
_entity_poly.pdbx_seq_one_letter_code
_entity_poly.pdbx_strand_id
1 'polypeptide(L)'
;MSNRNILEELSEQLSRLLPMADEIRGDVRTKMEQQLKKSFESMDILSREEFDAQAGSLHRAEQRIEELEATLAELGQRLDEVEKSST
;
A
#
# COMPACT_ATOMS: atom_id res chain seq x y z
N MET A 1 -15.05 0.51 -7.24
CA MET A 1 -15.69 1.83 -7.06
C MET A 1 -14.61 2.86 -7.28
N SER A 2 -14.76 3.65 -8.34
CA SER A 2 -13.68 4.11 -9.21
C SER A 2 -12.96 5.35 -8.66
N ASN A 3 -11.62 5.40 -8.75
CA ASN A 3 -10.78 6.58 -8.44
C ASN A 3 -11.30 7.90 -9.02
N ARG A 4 -12.11 7.83 -10.08
CA ARG A 4 -12.78 8.96 -10.72
C ARG A 4 -13.70 9.74 -9.77
N ASN A 5 -14.40 9.07 -8.85
CA ASN A 5 -15.32 9.73 -7.91
C ASN A 5 -14.56 10.57 -6.87
N ILE A 6 -13.40 10.10 -6.41
CA ILE A 6 -12.59 10.79 -5.39
C ILE A 6 -12.00 12.08 -5.99
N LEU A 7 -11.60 12.05 -7.26
CA LEU A 7 -11.09 13.25 -7.96
C LEU A 7 -12.18 14.31 -8.17
N GLU A 8 -13.39 13.88 -8.53
CA GLU A 8 -14.54 14.78 -8.67
C GLU A 8 -14.93 15.41 -7.32
N GLU A 9 -14.96 14.63 -6.24
CA GLU A 9 -15.25 15.10 -4.88
C GLU A 9 -14.19 16.09 -4.37
N LEU A 10 -12.90 15.80 -4.55
CA LEU A 10 -11.79 16.69 -4.17
C LEU A 10 -11.80 17.99 -4.98
N SER A 11 -12.01 17.90 -6.29
CA SER A 11 -12.16 19.07 -7.17
C SER A 11 -13.32 19.96 -6.71
N GLU A 12 -14.44 19.35 -6.34
CA GLU A 12 -15.62 20.07 -5.88
C GLU A 12 -15.41 20.74 -4.52
N GLN A 13 -14.76 20.05 -3.57
CA GLN A 13 -14.40 20.63 -2.27
C GLN A 13 -13.44 21.82 -2.41
N LEU A 14 -12.41 21.69 -3.25
CA LEU A 14 -11.46 22.78 -3.51
C LEU A 14 -12.12 23.97 -4.20
N SER A 15 -13.01 23.70 -5.17
CA SER A 15 -13.78 24.73 -5.88
C SER A 15 -14.75 25.49 -4.97
N ARG A 16 -15.25 24.85 -3.90
CA ARG A 16 -16.11 25.47 -2.87
C ARG A 16 -15.34 26.40 -1.92
N LEU A 17 -14.05 26.17 -1.73
CA LEU A 17 -13.18 26.98 -0.85
C LEU A 17 -12.64 28.25 -1.55
N LEU A 18 -12.80 28.37 -2.87
CA LEU A 18 -12.34 29.54 -3.64
C LEU A 18 -13.42 30.63 -3.73
N PRO A 19 -13.17 31.85 -3.21
CA PRO A 19 -14.08 32.99 -3.31
C PRO A 19 -13.90 33.70 -4.66
N MET A 20 -14.29 33.06 -5.77
CA MET A 20 -14.19 33.64 -7.12
C MET A 20 -15.58 33.69 -7.78
N ALA A 21 -15.78 34.67 -8.68
CA ALA A 21 -17.01 34.84 -9.46
C ALA A 21 -17.32 33.59 -10.31
N ASP A 22 -18.60 33.26 -10.49
CA ASP A 22 -19.03 31.98 -11.06
C ASP A 22 -18.51 31.71 -12.49
N GLU A 23 -18.25 32.75 -13.28
CA GLU A 23 -17.65 32.62 -14.63
C GLU A 23 -16.19 32.13 -14.60
N ILE A 24 -15.43 32.47 -13.55
CA ILE A 24 -14.01 32.06 -13.40
C ILE A 24 -13.91 30.67 -12.73
N ARG A 25 -14.97 30.25 -12.02
CA ARG A 25 -15.00 28.99 -11.26
C ARG A 25 -14.82 27.76 -12.16
N GLY A 26 -15.43 27.75 -13.34
CA GLY A 26 -15.36 26.62 -14.28
C GLY A 26 -13.95 26.36 -14.83
N ASP A 27 -13.25 27.42 -15.20
CA ASP A 27 -11.88 27.35 -15.72
C ASP A 27 -10.89 26.92 -14.63
N VAL A 28 -11.04 27.44 -13.42
CA VAL A 28 -10.19 27.07 -12.28
C VAL A 28 -10.44 25.62 -11.87
N ARG A 29 -11.70 25.17 -11.85
CA ARG A 29 -12.06 23.77 -11.58
C ARG A 29 -11.40 22.83 -12.58
N THR A 30 -11.51 23.13 -13.87
CA THR A 30 -10.93 22.30 -14.94
C THR A 30 -9.40 22.22 -14.82
N LYS A 31 -8.73 23.35 -14.53
CA LYS A 31 -7.28 23.38 -14.30
C LYS A 31 -6.87 22.62 -13.03
N MET A 32 -7.66 22.71 -11.96
CA MET A 32 -7.44 21.93 -10.74
C MET A 32 -7.58 20.43 -11.00
N GLU A 33 -8.62 20.00 -11.69
CA GLU A 33 -8.82 18.59 -12.05
C GLU A 33 -7.65 18.04 -12.88
N GLN A 34 -7.18 18.81 -13.86
CA GLN A 34 -6.01 18.45 -14.67
C GLN A 34 -4.73 18.37 -13.84
N GLN A 35 -4.51 19.34 -12.94
CA GLN A 35 -3.32 19.36 -12.09
C GLN A 35 -3.34 18.24 -11.05
N LEU A 36 -4.49 17.94 -10.45
CA LEU A 36 -4.68 16.81 -9.55
C LEU A 36 -4.42 15.51 -10.29
N LYS A 37 -5.07 15.30 -11.44
CA LYS A 37 -4.86 14.10 -12.25
C LYS A 37 -3.39 13.88 -12.58
N LYS A 38 -2.69 14.94 -13.03
CA LYS A 38 -1.25 14.89 -13.31
C LYS A 38 -0.41 14.61 -12.05
N SER A 39 -0.78 15.19 -10.92
CA SER A 39 -0.09 14.96 -9.64
C SER A 39 -0.28 13.52 -9.15
N PHE A 40 -1.48 12.96 -9.29
CA PHE A 40 -1.79 11.57 -8.95
C PHE A 40 -1.14 10.57 -9.92
N GLU A 41 -1.04 10.89 -11.21
CA GLU A 41 -0.25 10.11 -12.18
C GLU A 41 1.26 10.17 -11.88
N SER A 42 1.75 11.26 -11.28
CA SER A 42 3.15 11.41 -10.87
C SER A 42 3.47 10.82 -9.50
N MET A 43 2.45 10.57 -8.67
CA MET A 43 2.63 9.80 -7.45
C MET A 43 2.70 8.35 -7.87
N ASP A 44 3.78 7.67 -7.46
CA ASP A 44 4.03 6.24 -7.70
C ASP A 44 3.04 5.40 -6.87
N ILE A 45 1.75 5.57 -7.15
CA ILE A 45 0.66 4.93 -6.44
C ILE A 45 0.64 3.49 -6.92
N LEU A 46 1.27 2.63 -6.12
CA LEU A 46 1.14 1.19 -6.25
C LEU A 46 -0.35 0.87 -6.40
N SER A 47 -0.69 0.20 -7.50
CA SER A 47 -2.05 -0.26 -7.69
C SER A 47 -2.43 -1.18 -6.54
N ARG A 48 -3.73 -1.24 -6.23
CA ARG A 48 -4.21 -2.14 -5.17
C ARG A 48 -3.82 -3.59 -5.44
N GLU A 49 -3.78 -4.00 -6.71
CA GLU A 49 -3.34 -5.33 -7.13
C GLU A 49 -1.86 -5.59 -6.82
N GLU A 50 -0.98 -4.62 -7.07
CA GLU A 50 0.45 -4.73 -6.73
C GLU A 50 0.68 -4.76 -5.22
N PHE A 51 -0.08 -3.96 -4.46
CA PHE A 51 -0.06 -4.01 -3.01
C PHE A 51 -0.47 -5.39 -2.49
N ASP A 52 -1.58 -5.94 -2.98
CA ASP A 52 -2.09 -7.24 -2.56
C ASP A 52 -1.08 -8.37 -2.93
N ALA A 53 -0.42 -8.27 -4.09
CA ALA A 53 0.62 -9.21 -4.50
C ALA A 53 1.87 -9.17 -3.60
N GLN A 54 2.30 -7.98 -3.18
CA GLN A 54 3.41 -7.80 -2.25
C GLN A 54 3.06 -8.31 -0.86
N ALA A 55 1.87 -7.97 -0.35
CA ALA A 55 1.36 -8.46 0.93
C ALA A 55 1.29 -9.99 0.98
N GLY A 56 0.79 -10.62 -0.09
CA GLY A 56 0.76 -12.09 -0.18
C GLY A 56 2.16 -12.72 -0.22
N SER A 57 3.14 -12.04 -0.81
CA SER A 57 4.53 -12.51 -0.84
C SER A 57 5.21 -12.38 0.52
N LEU A 58 4.93 -11.29 1.24
CA LEU A 58 5.37 -11.11 2.63
C LEU A 58 4.81 -12.20 3.54
N HIS A 59 3.52 -12.49 3.43
CA HIS A 59 2.87 -13.52 4.24
C HIS A 59 3.50 -14.92 4.03
N ARG A 60 3.84 -15.28 2.79
CA ARG A 60 4.56 -16.53 2.52
C ARG A 60 5.96 -16.55 3.12
N ALA A 61 6.64 -15.40 3.16
CA ALA A 61 7.95 -15.28 3.79
C ALA A 61 7.85 -15.46 5.31
N GLU A 62 6.85 -14.87 5.96
CA GLU A 62 6.57 -15.05 7.39
C GLU A 62 6.34 -16.53 7.73
N GLN A 63 5.47 -17.22 6.98
CA GLN A 63 5.24 -18.65 7.16
C GLN A 63 6.52 -19.48 7.01
N ARG A 64 7.36 -19.14 6.02
CA ARG A 64 8.62 -19.86 5.81
C ARG A 64 9.62 -19.62 6.95
N ILE A 65 9.63 -18.42 7.52
CA ILE A 65 10.47 -18.11 8.69
C ILE A 65 10.02 -18.95 9.89
N GLU A 66 8.72 -19.02 10.18
CA GLU A 66 8.19 -19.83 11.27
C GLU A 66 8.54 -21.32 11.12
N GLU A 67 8.43 -21.89 9.91
CA GLU A 67 8.84 -23.28 9.63
C GLU A 67 10.33 -23.51 9.90
N LEU A 68 11.19 -22.57 9.50
CA LEU A 68 12.63 -22.67 9.69
C LEU A 68 13.00 -22.54 11.17
N GLU A 69 12.36 -21.64 11.91
CA GLU A 69 12.54 -21.50 13.35
C GLU A 69 12.16 -22.79 14.09
N ALA A 70 11.02 -23.40 13.73
CA ALA A 70 10.61 -24.69 14.29
C ALA A 70 11.61 -25.81 13.98
N THR A 71 12.10 -25.87 12.74
CA THR A 71 13.11 -26.86 12.32
C THR A 71 14.42 -26.68 13.09
N LEU A 72 14.86 -25.44 13.27
CA LEU A 72 16.07 -25.13 14.03
C LEU A 72 15.92 -25.50 15.51
N ALA A 73 14.75 -25.25 16.10
CA ALA A 73 14.46 -25.64 17.48
C ALA A 73 14.50 -27.17 17.66
N GLU A 74 13.90 -27.93 16.74
CA GLU A 74 13.94 -29.39 16.77
C GLU A 74 15.38 -29.92 16.63
N LEU A 75 16.15 -29.37 15.68
CA LEU A 75 17.55 -29.76 15.50
C LEU A 75 18.40 -29.43 16.72
N GLY A 76 18.17 -28.26 17.34
CA GLY A 76 18.81 -27.87 18.59
C GLY A 76 18.53 -28.85 19.73
N GLN A 77 17.28 -29.26 19.91
CA GLN A 77 16.92 -30.27 20.92
C GLN A 77 17.61 -31.61 20.67
N ARG A 78 17.63 -32.07 19.41
CA ARG A 78 18.28 -33.34 19.05
C ARG A 78 19.79 -33.30 19.30
N LEU A 79 20.44 -32.16 19.06
CA LEU A 79 21.86 -31.97 19.38
C LEU A 79 22.10 -32.05 20.90
N ASP A 80 21.29 -31.37 21.70
CA ASP A 80 21.37 -31.44 23.16
C ASP A 80 21.17 -32.88 23.70
N GLU A 81 20.24 -33.63 23.10
CA GLU A 81 20.01 -35.04 23.44
C GLU A 81 21.21 -35.93 23.11
N VAL A 82 21.86 -35.71 21.97
CA VAL A 82 23.07 -36.45 21.56
C VAL A 82 24.25 -36.12 22.48
N GLU A 83 24.42 -34.86 22.88
CA GLU A 83 25.48 -34.45 23.81
C GLU A 83 25.26 -35.05 25.21
N LYS A 84 24.02 -35.03 25.72
CA LYS A 84 23.67 -35.65 27.01
C LYS A 84 23.81 -37.17 27.01
N SER A 85 23.59 -37.82 25.87
CA SER A 85 23.75 -39.27 25.74
C SER A 85 25.22 -39.70 25.64
N SER A 86 26.11 -38.76 25.32
CA SER A 86 27.55 -39.00 25.16
C SER A 86 28.39 -38.60 26.39
N THR A 87 27.76 -38.06 27.44
CA THR A 87 28.37 -37.65 28.71
C THR A 87 27.89 -38.53 29.85
#